data_AF-A0A183JTM5-F1
#
_entry.id   AF-A0A183JTM5-F1
#
_cell.length_a   1.000
_cell.length_b   1.000
_cell.length_c   1.000
_cell.angle_alpha   90.00
_cell.angle_beta   90.00
_cell.angle_gamma   90.00
#
_symmetry.space_group_name_H-M   'P 1'
#
loop_
_entity.id
_entity.type
_entity.pdbx_description
1 polymer ?
#
loop_
_entity_poly.entity_id
_entity_poly.type
_entity_poly.pdbx_seq_one_letter_code
_entity_poly.pdbx_strand_id
1 'polypeptide(L)'
;MYSAYFTIAHKEGIWCCTWGENRNRNKQYIITGSLDNGLIAWEWINSQLKCLYQFEGHRLGVISVDINSTGTLAASSSLDSQVS
;
A
#
# COMPACT_ATOMS: atom_id res chain seq x y z
N MET A 1 17.73 -16.02 -4.37
CA MET A 1 17.88 -14.69 -3.75
C MET A 1 17.52 -13.66 -4.81
N TYR A 2 16.24 -13.30 -4.90
CA TYR A 2 15.75 -12.43 -5.97
C TYR A 2 15.99 -10.97 -5.57
N SER A 3 17.00 -10.36 -6.17
CA SER A 3 17.25 -8.93 -6.07
C SER A 3 16.14 -8.20 -6.81
N ALA A 4 15.20 -7.61 -6.07
CA ALA A 4 14.27 -6.64 -6.64
C ALA A 4 15.02 -5.33 -6.83
N TYR A 5 15.11 -4.87 -8.08
CA TYR A 5 15.68 -3.58 -8.44
C TYR A 5 15.08 -2.48 -7.55
N PHE A 6 15.94 -1.80 -6.77
CA PHE A 6 15.54 -0.76 -5.82
C PHE A 6 14.97 0.45 -6.57
N THR A 7 13.67 0.43 -6.85
CA THR A 7 12.93 1.64 -7.16
C THR A 7 12.49 2.25 -5.84
N ILE A 8 12.77 3.54 -5.65
CA ILE A 8 12.29 4.29 -4.49
C ILE A 8 10.76 4.26 -4.54
N ALA A 9 10.16 3.56 -3.58
CA ALA A 9 8.71 3.44 -3.49
C ALA A 9 8.08 4.73 -2.95
N HIS A 10 8.59 5.23 -1.81
CA HIS A 10 8.11 6.41 -1.10
C HIS A 10 9.25 7.41 -0.88
N LYS A 11 8.92 8.68 -0.69
CA LYS A 11 9.91 9.75 -0.42
C LYS A 11 10.45 9.70 1.00
N GLU A 12 9.66 9.16 1.92
CA GLU A 12 10.02 8.95 3.33
C GLU A 12 9.79 7.50 3.77
N GLY A 13 10.08 7.22 5.05
CA GLY A 13 10.01 5.89 5.62
C GLY A 13 8.62 5.25 5.52
N ILE A 14 8.58 4.03 5.00
CA ILE A 14 7.37 3.19 4.99
C ILE A 14 7.15 2.66 6.40
N TRP A 15 5.98 2.90 6.97
CA TRP A 15 5.65 2.53 8.35
C TRP A 15 4.66 1.38 8.44
N CYS A 16 3.80 1.24 7.44
CA CYS A 16 2.80 0.20 7.40
C CYS A 16 2.73 -0.43 6.01
N CYS A 17 2.44 -1.71 5.99
CA CYS A 17 2.13 -2.43 4.76
C CYS A 17 1.14 -3.56 5.03
N THR A 18 0.39 -3.92 4.00
CA THR A 18 -0.53 -5.06 4.03
C THR A 18 -0.52 -5.76 2.67
N TRP A 19 -0.79 -7.06 2.68
CA TRP A 19 -0.89 -7.89 1.49
C TRP A 19 -2.24 -8.59 1.50
N GLY A 20 -3.07 -8.29 0.51
CA GLY A 20 -4.38 -8.91 0.32
C GLY A 20 -4.51 -9.58 -1.05
N GLU A 21 -5.46 -10.50 -1.14
CA GLU A 21 -5.83 -11.12 -2.41
C GLU A 21 -7.30 -10.83 -2.72
N ASN A 22 -7.56 -10.32 -3.92
CA ASN A 22 -8.91 -10.15 -4.42
C ASN A 22 -9.40 -11.48 -4.99
N ARG A 23 -10.21 -12.18 -4.21
CA ARG A 23 -10.72 -13.54 -4.53
C ARG A 23 -11.50 -13.59 -5.84
N ASN A 24 -12.16 -12.49 -6.22
CA ASN A 24 -12.96 -12.44 -7.45
C ASN A 24 -12.09 -12.28 -8.70
N ARG A 25 -10.91 -11.68 -8.57
CA ARG A 25 -10.00 -11.39 -9.69
C ARG A 25 -8.74 -12.24 -9.70
N ASN A 26 -8.53 -13.05 -8.65
CA ASN A 26 -7.30 -13.83 -8.44
C ASN A 26 -6.04 -12.95 -8.56
N LYS A 27 -6.12 -11.74 -7.98
CA LYS A 27 -5.06 -10.72 -8.03
C LYS A 27 -4.57 -10.43 -6.62
N GLN A 28 -3.26 -10.33 -6.49
CA GLN A 28 -2.60 -10.02 -5.23
C GLN A 28 -2.22 -8.54 -5.21
N TYR A 29 -2.62 -7.87 -4.14
CA TYR A 29 -2.37 -6.45 -3.93
C TYR A 29 -1.54 -6.26 -2.67
N ILE A 30 -0.57 -5.37 -2.76
CA ILE A 30 0.20 -4.90 -1.61
C ILE A 30 -0.09 -3.42 -1.48
N ILE A 31 -0.38 -2.94 -0.27
CA ILE A 31 -0.54 -1.51 -0.01
C ILE A 31 0.55 -1.10 0.99
N THR A 32 1.23 -0.01 0.70
CA THR A 32 2.25 0.59 1.57
C THR A 32 1.83 2.00 1.96
N GLY A 33 2.04 2.36 3.22
CA GLY A 33 1.81 3.72 3.74
C GLY A 33 3.08 4.29 4.36
N SER A 34 3.30 5.59 4.16
CA SER A 34 4.55 6.27 4.54
C SER A 34 4.31 7.57 5.29
N LEU A 35 5.38 8.06 5.92
CA LEU A 35 5.47 9.39 6.51
C LEU A 35 5.41 10.51 5.45
N ASP A 36 5.55 10.18 4.15
CA ASP A 36 5.33 11.11 3.03
C ASP A 36 3.85 11.47 2.79
N ASN A 37 2.97 11.10 3.72
CA ASN A 37 1.53 11.31 3.73
C ASN A 37 0.77 10.53 2.64
N GLY A 38 1.45 9.66 1.90
CA GLY A 38 0.86 8.90 0.80
C GLY A 38 0.68 7.41 1.11
N LEU A 39 -0.23 6.80 0.37
CA LEU A 39 -0.27 5.34 0.21
C LEU A 39 0.03 4.96 -1.24
N ILE A 40 0.58 3.77 -1.45
CA ILE A 40 0.75 3.20 -2.79
C ILE A 40 0.15 1.80 -2.82
N ALA A 41 -0.72 1.55 -3.80
CA ALA A 41 -1.17 0.21 -4.13
C ALA A 41 -0.30 -0.38 -5.24
N TRP A 42 0.12 -1.61 -5.01
CA TRP A 42 0.94 -2.41 -5.90
C TRP A 42 0.19 -3.67 -6.29
N GLU A 43 0.34 -4.10 -7.54
CA GLU A 43 -0.01 -5.45 -7.97
C GLU A 43 1.23 -6.34 -7.89
N TRP A 44 1.10 -7.52 -7.30
CA TRP A 44 2.13 -8.54 -7.35
C TRP A 44 1.91 -9.43 -8.57
N ILE A 45 2.78 -9.30 -9.57
CA ILE A 45 2.70 -10.07 -10.82
C ILE A 45 4.09 -10.58 -11.19
N ASN A 46 4.20 -11.88 -11.51
CA ASN A 46 5.45 -12.49 -12.03
C ASN A 46 6.68 -12.17 -11.17
N SER A 47 6.53 -12.25 -9.84
CA SER A 47 7.59 -11.93 -8.87
C SER A 47 8.06 -10.48 -8.89
N GLN A 48 7.22 -9.55 -9.33
CA GLN A 48 7.50 -8.12 -9.40
C GLN A 48 6.34 -7.30 -8.81
N LEU A 49 6.70 -6.19 -8.16
CA LEU A 49 5.78 -5.16 -7.71
C LEU A 49 5.52 -4.18 -8.85
N LYS A 50 4.27 -4.08 -9.29
CA LYS A 50 3.83 -3.08 -10.26
C LYS A 50 3.01 -2.01 -9.55
N CYS A 51 3.46 -0.75 -9.58
CA CYS A 51 2.68 0.37 -9.05
C CYS A 51 1.36 0.49 -9.83
N LEU A 52 0.24 0.49 -9.11
CA LEU A 52 -1.09 0.70 -9.68
C LEU A 52 -1.59 2.12 -9.43
N TYR A 53 -1.53 2.55 -8.17
CA TYR A 53 -2.10 3.80 -7.70
C TYR A 53 -1.25 4.41 -6.60
N GLN A 54 -1.15 5.74 -6.62
CA GLN A 54 -0.69 6.54 -5.49
C GLN A 54 -1.90 7.27 -4.94
N PHE A 55 -2.15 7.12 -3.65
CA PHE A 55 -3.24 7.78 -2.94
C PHE A 55 -2.68 8.95 -2.15
N GLU A 56 -3.29 10.10 -2.36
CA GLU A 56 -3.02 11.33 -1.62
C GLU A 56 -4.28 11.71 -0.84
N GLY A 57 -4.12 12.41 0.28
CA GLY A 57 -5.25 12.96 1.03
C GLY A 57 -5.00 13.11 2.53
N HIS A 58 -4.23 12.20 3.11
CA HIS A 58 -3.76 12.36 4.49
C HIS A 58 -2.87 13.59 4.61
N ARG A 59 -3.00 14.32 5.72
CA ARG A 59 -2.21 15.54 5.97
C ARG A 59 -0.92 15.26 6.74
N LEU A 60 -0.85 14.10 7.38
CA LEU A 60 0.31 13.60 8.12
C LEU A 60 0.55 12.12 7.78
N GLY A 61 1.66 11.58 8.28
CA GLY A 61 2.10 10.23 7.97
C GLY A 61 1.06 9.14 8.24
N VAL A 62 1.03 8.16 7.34
CA VAL A 62 0.16 6.99 7.43
C VAL A 62 0.77 5.99 8.40
N ILE A 63 0.02 5.63 9.46
CA ILE A 63 0.52 4.79 10.54
C ILE A 63 -0.02 3.35 10.50
N SER A 64 -1.13 3.12 9.79
CA SER A 64 -1.70 1.79 9.62
C SER A 64 -2.46 1.71 8.31
N VAL A 65 -2.48 0.51 7.72
CA VAL A 65 -3.29 0.16 6.56
C VAL A 65 -3.74 -1.29 6.71
N ASP A 66 -4.98 -1.58 6.32
CA ASP A 66 -5.51 -2.94 6.29
C ASP A 66 -6.43 -3.16 5.08
N ILE A 67 -6.56 -4.42 4.67
CA ILE A 67 -7.39 -4.86 3.54
C ILE A 67 -8.49 -5.80 4.07
N ASN A 68 -9.70 -5.62 3.58
CA ASN A 68 -10.80 -6.49 3.96
C ASN A 68 -10.61 -7.94 3.45
N SER A 69 -11.31 -8.90 4.04
CA SER A 69 -11.13 -10.34 3.74
C SER A 69 -11.39 -10.74 2.28
N THR A 70 -12.12 -9.93 1.52
CA THR A 70 -12.39 -10.14 0.09
C THR A 70 -11.37 -9.47 -0.84
N GLY A 71 -10.47 -8.64 -0.31
CA GLY A 71 -9.47 -7.91 -1.11
C GLY A 71 -10.06 -6.84 -2.01
N THR A 72 -11.23 -6.30 -1.65
CA THR A 72 -11.98 -5.31 -2.46
C THR A 72 -11.91 -3.90 -1.89
N LEU A 73 -11.65 -3.77 -0.58
CA LEU A 73 -11.56 -2.50 0.11
C LEU A 73 -10.30 -2.49 0.98
N ALA A 74 -9.71 -1.32 1.10
CA ALA A 74 -8.65 -1.03 2.04
C ALA A 74 -9.03 0.19 2.87
N ALA A 75 -8.50 0.25 4.09
CA ALA A 75 -8.63 1.40 4.97
C ALA A 75 -7.25 1.75 5.53
N SER A 76 -7.06 3.02 5.82
CA SER A 76 -5.80 3.59 6.27
C SER A 76 -6.07 4.61 7.37
N SER A 77 -5.14 4.73 8.32
CA SER A 77 -5.21 5.73 9.39
C SER A 77 -3.95 6.58 9.43
N SER A 78 -4.09 7.86 9.73
CA SER A 78 -2.99 8.82 9.79
C SER A 78 -2.86 9.50 11.15
N LEU A 79 -1.68 10.08 11.41
CA LEU A 79 -1.42 10.98 12.54
C LEU A 79 -2.31 12.24 12.52
N ASP A 80 -2.96 12.55 11.40
CA ASP A 80 -3.89 13.69 11.29
C ASP A 80 -5.27 13.43 11.90
N SER A 81 -5.44 12.30 12.58
CA SER A 81 -6.70 11.84 13.19
C SER A 81 -7.80 11.53 12.17
N GLN A 82 -7.45 11.22 10.91
CA GLN A 82 -8.38 10.75 9.89
C GLN A 82 -8.16 9.28 9.52
N VAL A 83 -9.24 8.67 9.03
CA VAL A 83 -9.27 7.32 8.46
C VAL A 83 -9.88 7.42 7.06
N SER A 84 -9.24 6.79 6.08
CA SER A 84 -9.69 6.79 4.67
C SER A 84 -9.42 5.47 3.97
#